data_AF-A0A4P6JPE1-F1
#
_entry.id   AF-A0A4P6JPE1-F1
#
_cell.length_a   1.000
_cell.length_b   1.000
_cell.length_c   1.000
_cell.angle_alpha   90.00
_cell.angle_beta   90.00
_cell.angle_gamma   90.00
#
_symmetry.space_group_name_H-M   'P 1'
#
loop_
_entity.id
_entity.type
_entity.pdbx_description
1 polymer ?
#
loop_
_entity_poly.entity_id
_entity_poly.type
_entity_poly.pdbx_seq_one_letter_code
_entity_poly.pdbx_strand_id
1 'polypeptide(L)'
;MSSITDALVTIQTSSQSMPSTPPWFGEVAMAAHSLRHVGVLSTIEERVRFALCRFGQYDVIDFVVVLLGYTISGERTLDALIECVQPFAASFMVLFGRERLIVRR
;
A
#
# COMPACT_ATOMS: atom_id res chain seq x y z
N MET A 1 -11.18 -44.63 27.78
CA MET A 1 -10.32 -43.57 28.37
C MET A 1 -9.58 -42.90 27.22
N SER A 2 -10.13 -41.83 26.67
CA SER A 2 -9.55 -41.07 25.55
C SER A 2 -9.00 -39.76 26.10
N SER A 3 -7.68 -39.74 26.30
CA SER A 3 -6.91 -38.57 26.72
C SER A 3 -7.03 -37.49 25.64
N ILE A 4 -7.59 -36.34 26.01
CA ILE A 4 -7.52 -35.12 25.19
C ILE A 4 -6.06 -34.68 25.27
N THR A 5 -5.32 -34.86 24.19
CA THR A 5 -3.99 -34.27 24.04
C THR A 5 -4.21 -32.77 23.98
N ASP A 6 -3.95 -32.07 25.08
CA ASP A 6 -3.88 -30.61 25.11
C ASP A 6 -2.89 -30.18 24.02
N ALA A 7 -3.43 -29.61 22.94
CA ALA A 7 -2.61 -29.00 21.91
C ALA A 7 -1.94 -27.79 22.55
N LEU A 8 -0.70 -27.99 22.99
CA LEU A 8 0.06 -26.99 23.74
C LEU A 8 0.46 -25.87 22.78
N VAL A 9 -0.36 -24.82 22.73
CA VAL A 9 -0.07 -23.60 21.95
C VAL A 9 0.90 -22.75 22.75
N THR A 10 2.18 -22.84 22.44
CA THR A 10 3.22 -21.96 23.00
C THR A 10 3.14 -20.61 22.31
N ILE A 11 2.54 -19.63 22.98
CA ILE A 11 2.51 -18.23 22.52
C ILE A 11 3.81 -17.54 22.96
N GLN A 12 4.72 -17.29 22.03
CA GLN A 12 5.93 -16.49 22.30
C GLN A 12 5.63 -15.02 21.96
N THR A 13 5.55 -14.16 22.99
CA THR A 13 5.46 -12.71 22.83
C THR A 13 6.84 -12.08 22.98
N SER A 14 7.25 -11.22 22.05
CA SER A 14 8.49 -10.44 22.15
C SER A 14 8.16 -8.96 22.36
N SER A 15 9.00 -8.22 23.08
CA SER A 15 8.85 -6.76 23.25
C SER A 15 9.21 -5.96 21.99
N GLN A 16 9.69 -6.61 20.92
CA GLN A 16 9.94 -5.93 19.65
C GLN A 16 8.62 -5.69 18.91
N SER A 17 8.35 -4.41 18.63
CA SER A 17 7.29 -4.00 17.74
C SER A 17 7.61 -4.48 16.33
N MET A 18 6.87 -5.47 15.84
CA MET A 18 6.92 -5.86 14.43
C MET A 18 6.01 -4.94 13.63
N PRO A 19 6.40 -4.57 12.40
CA PRO A 19 5.52 -3.82 11.52
C PRO A 19 4.25 -4.63 11.28
N SER A 20 3.11 -4.07 11.65
CA SER A 20 1.79 -4.65 11.43
C SER A 20 1.11 -3.93 10.27
N THR A 21 0.26 -4.65 9.54
CA THR A 21 -0.48 -4.05 8.44
C THR A 21 -1.36 -2.91 8.98
N PRO A 22 -1.30 -1.71 8.38
CA PRO A 22 -2.09 -0.58 8.86
C PRO A 22 -3.60 -0.89 8.78
N PRO A 23 -4.41 -0.41 9.73
CA PRO A 23 -5.84 -0.73 9.77
C PRO A 23 -6.59 -0.24 8.52
N TRP A 24 -6.17 0.88 7.95
CA TRP A 24 -6.73 1.48 6.73
C TRP A 24 -6.24 0.80 5.43
N PHE A 25 -5.26 -0.10 5.50
CA PHE A 25 -4.65 -0.69 4.30
C PHE A 25 -5.65 -1.49 3.46
N GLY A 26 -6.61 -2.14 4.11
CA GLY A 26 -7.71 -2.86 3.44
C GLY A 26 -8.64 -1.92 2.67
N GLU A 27 -8.91 -0.74 3.18
CA GLU A 27 -9.72 0.28 2.51
C GLU A 27 -9.03 0.79 1.26
N VAL A 28 -7.70 1.02 1.34
CA VAL A 28 -6.91 1.39 0.17
C VAL A 28 -6.90 0.28 -0.88
N ALA A 29 -6.76 -0.98 -0.47
CA ALA A 29 -6.82 -2.11 -1.39
C ALA A 29 -8.17 -2.18 -2.12
N MET A 30 -9.28 -1.97 -1.42
CA MET A 30 -10.61 -1.94 -2.01
C MET A 30 -10.77 -0.77 -2.99
N ALA A 31 -10.33 0.43 -2.61
CA ALA A 31 -10.38 1.61 -3.46
C ALA A 31 -9.53 1.43 -4.73
N ALA A 32 -8.29 0.94 -4.58
CA ALA A 32 -7.38 0.65 -5.69
C ALA A 32 -7.98 -0.37 -6.65
N HIS A 33 -8.57 -1.45 -6.13
CA HIS A 33 -9.24 -2.47 -6.93
C HIS A 33 -10.43 -1.89 -7.72
N SER A 34 -11.28 -1.08 -7.06
CA SER A 34 -12.41 -0.41 -7.70
C SER A 34 -11.97 0.55 -8.81
N LEU A 35 -10.98 1.40 -8.53
CA LEU A 35 -10.44 2.36 -9.51
C LEU A 35 -9.80 1.67 -10.71
N ARG A 36 -9.16 0.52 -10.48
CA ARG A 36 -8.62 -0.32 -11.55
C ARG A 36 -9.74 -0.96 -12.38
N HIS A 37 -10.78 -1.49 -11.74
CA HIS A 37 -11.92 -2.10 -12.44
C HIS A 37 -12.70 -1.09 -13.30
N VAL A 38 -12.82 0.15 -12.85
CA VAL A 38 -13.48 1.24 -13.60
C VAL A 38 -12.57 1.80 -14.70
N GLY A 39 -11.28 1.42 -14.73
CA GLY A 39 -10.31 1.91 -15.73
C GLY A 39 -9.87 3.36 -15.49
N VAL A 40 -10.06 3.88 -14.28
CA VAL A 40 -9.66 5.26 -13.92
C VAL A 40 -8.13 5.35 -13.90
N LEU A 41 -7.45 4.36 -13.33
CA LEU A 41 -5.99 4.35 -13.25
C LEU A 41 -5.34 4.34 -14.64
N SER A 42 -5.85 3.53 -15.58
CA SER A 42 -5.35 3.49 -16.97
C SER A 42 -5.66 4.79 -17.72
N THR A 43 -6.84 5.37 -17.52
CA THR A 43 -7.21 6.66 -18.12
C THR A 43 -6.33 7.80 -17.63
N ILE A 44 -6.00 7.81 -16.32
CA ILE A 44 -5.07 8.78 -15.74
C ILE A 44 -3.67 8.55 -16.31
N GLU A 45 -3.19 7.31 -16.32
CA GLU A 45 -1.87 6.98 -16.87
C GLU A 45 -1.75 7.45 -18.32
N GLU A 46 -2.71 7.13 -19.19
CA GLU A 46 -2.69 7.56 -20.59
C GLU A 46 -2.76 9.10 -20.72
N ARG A 47 -3.81 9.74 -20.19
CA ARG A 47 -4.02 11.19 -20.36
C ARG A 47 -2.88 12.01 -19.78
N VAL A 48 -2.35 11.58 -18.63
CA VAL A 48 -1.29 12.30 -17.95
C VAL A 48 0.07 12.01 -18.58
N ARG A 49 0.33 10.80 -19.08
CA ARG A 49 1.53 10.49 -19.86
C ARG A 49 1.62 11.32 -21.14
N PHE A 50 0.48 11.62 -21.78
CA PHE A 50 0.42 12.54 -22.92
C PHE A 50 0.65 14.01 -22.51
N ALA A 51 0.10 14.45 -21.37
CA ALA A 51 0.23 15.84 -20.91
C ALA A 51 1.62 16.15 -20.29
N LEU A 52 2.27 15.16 -19.67
CA LEU A 52 3.49 15.31 -18.87
C LEU A 52 4.65 14.42 -19.34
N CYS A 53 4.77 14.17 -20.66
CA CYS A 53 5.81 13.37 -21.33
C CYS A 53 7.29 13.72 -20.98
N ARG A 54 7.54 14.66 -20.06
CA ARG A 54 8.85 15.08 -19.52
C ARG A 54 9.15 14.63 -18.09
N PHE A 55 8.21 14.03 -17.35
CA PHE A 55 8.51 13.49 -16.02
C PHE A 55 9.17 12.11 -16.16
N GLY A 56 10.51 12.12 -16.26
CA GLY A 56 11.33 10.92 -16.17
C GLY A 56 11.40 10.37 -14.74
N GLN A 57 11.86 9.11 -14.63
CA GLN A 57 11.99 8.27 -13.43
C GLN A 57 10.74 8.10 -12.54
N TYR A 58 9.95 9.13 -12.29
CA TYR A 58 8.71 9.08 -11.53
C TYR A 58 7.52 9.15 -12.48
N ASP A 59 6.68 8.13 -12.45
CA ASP A 59 5.44 8.13 -13.21
C ASP A 59 4.38 8.88 -12.42
N VAL A 60 3.49 9.63 -13.09
CA VAL A 60 2.50 10.44 -12.39
C VAL A 60 1.51 9.57 -11.60
N ILE A 61 1.33 8.33 -12.04
CA ILE A 61 0.56 7.35 -11.28
C ILE A 61 1.15 7.13 -9.88
N ASP A 62 2.48 7.19 -9.68
CA ASP A 62 3.10 7.01 -8.38
C ASP A 62 2.67 8.10 -7.38
N PHE A 63 2.46 9.34 -7.85
CA PHE A 63 1.93 10.43 -7.03
C PHE A 63 0.45 10.25 -6.70
N VAL A 64 -0.35 9.79 -7.67
CA VAL A 64 -1.78 9.51 -7.46
C VAL A 64 -1.98 8.41 -6.43
N VAL A 65 -1.12 7.39 -6.48
CA VAL A 65 -1.09 6.29 -5.50
C VAL A 65 -0.80 6.80 -4.09
N VAL A 66 0.22 7.65 -3.93
CA VAL A 66 0.55 8.25 -2.63
C VAL A 66 -0.58 9.14 -2.12
N LEU A 67 -1.21 9.93 -2.99
CA LEU A 67 -2.32 10.82 -2.62
C LEU A 67 -3.58 10.05 -2.20
N LEU A 68 -3.91 8.97 -2.91
CA LEU A 68 -5.01 8.06 -2.55
C LEU A 68 -4.72 7.38 -1.20
N GLY A 69 -3.49 6.90 -1.02
CA GLY A 69 -3.03 6.36 0.27
C GLY A 69 -3.22 7.36 1.40
N TYR A 70 -2.72 8.58 1.23
CA TYR A 70 -2.82 9.65 2.22
C TYR A 70 -4.26 10.01 2.58
N THR A 71 -5.11 10.19 1.57
CA THR A 71 -6.52 10.60 1.77
C THR A 71 -7.35 9.54 2.48
N ILE A 72 -7.15 8.26 2.16
CA ILE A 72 -7.88 7.16 2.78
C ILE A 72 -7.34 6.86 4.18
N SER A 73 -6.02 6.92 4.33
CA SER A 73 -5.33 6.65 5.59
C SER A 73 -5.69 7.66 6.69
N GLY A 74 -6.00 8.91 6.32
CA GLY A 74 -6.36 9.96 7.28
C GLY A 74 -5.20 10.42 8.17
N GLU A 75 -3.96 10.07 7.80
CA GLU A 75 -2.76 10.44 8.54
C GLU A 75 -2.56 11.95 8.55
N ARG A 76 -2.01 12.46 9.66
CA ARG A 76 -1.85 13.90 9.85
C ARG A 76 -0.71 14.48 9.01
N THR A 77 0.24 13.65 8.60
CA THR A 77 1.41 14.05 7.82
C THR A 77 1.72 13.00 6.76
N LEU A 78 2.33 13.45 5.66
CA LEU A 78 2.79 12.55 4.60
C LEU A 78 3.91 11.63 5.10
N ASP A 79 4.76 12.12 6.00
CA ASP A 79 5.84 11.33 6.59
C ASP A 79 5.31 10.15 7.41
N ALA A 80 4.24 10.35 8.19
CA ALA A 80 3.60 9.29 8.96
C ALA A 80 3.03 8.19 8.03
N LEU A 81 2.42 8.58 6.90
CA LEU A 81 2.00 7.64 5.89
C LEU A 81 3.18 6.86 5.32
N ILE A 82 4.27 7.55 4.94
CA ILE A 82 5.44 6.91 4.33
C ILE A 82 6.08 5.93 5.30
N GLU A 83 6.27 6.30 6.57
CA GLU A 83 6.82 5.40 7.60
C GLU A 83 5.95 4.16 7.81
N CYS A 84 4.63 4.32 7.80
CA CYS A 84 3.67 3.24 7.97
C CYS A 84 3.60 2.31 6.74
N VAL A 85 3.74 2.87 5.54
CA VAL A 85 3.73 2.15 4.26
C VAL A 85 5.06 1.49 3.95
N GLN A 86 6.19 2.07 4.39
CA GLN A 86 7.53 1.61 4.04
C GLN A 86 7.74 0.08 4.20
N PRO A 87 7.29 -0.59 5.28
CA PRO A 87 7.42 -2.04 5.42
C PRO A 87 6.61 -2.84 4.39
N PHE A 88 5.55 -2.25 3.85
CA PHE A 88 4.59 -2.86 2.92
C PHE A 88 4.63 -2.20 1.54
N ALA A 89 5.68 -1.42 1.25
CA ALA A 89 5.80 -0.59 0.08
C ALA A 89 5.54 -1.34 -1.23
N ALA A 90 6.13 -2.53 -1.38
CA ALA A 90 5.94 -3.37 -2.56
C ALA A 90 4.47 -3.81 -2.71
N SER A 91 3.87 -4.32 -1.64
CA SER A 91 2.47 -4.76 -1.62
C SER A 91 1.52 -3.59 -1.91
N PHE A 92 1.80 -2.42 -1.35
CA PHE A 92 1.03 -1.20 -1.58
C PHE A 92 1.03 -0.80 -3.05
N MET A 93 2.20 -0.80 -3.71
CA MET A 93 2.32 -0.44 -5.13
C MET A 93 1.64 -1.44 -6.07
N VAL A 94 1.68 -2.73 -5.74
CA VAL A 94 1.03 -3.78 -6.52
C VAL A 94 -0.49 -3.59 -6.59
N LEU A 95 -1.13 -3.03 -5.55
CA LEU A 95 -2.57 -2.72 -5.55
C LEU A 95 -2.96 -1.82 -6.72
N PHE A 96 -2.05 -0.93 -7.12
CA PHE A 96 -2.25 0.03 -8.21
C PHE A 96 -1.66 -0.43 -9.53
N GLY A 97 -1.22 -1.70 -9.63
CA GLY A 97 -0.64 -2.26 -10.84
C GLY A 97 0.82 -1.83 -11.09
N ARG A 98 1.54 -1.40 -10.04
CA ARG A 98 2.93 -0.95 -10.13
C ARG A 98 3.88 -1.97 -9.50
N GLU A 99 4.99 -2.27 -10.18
CA GLU A 99 5.93 -3.30 -9.74
C GLU A 99 6.90 -2.84 -8.63
N ARG A 100 7.10 -1.52 -8.43
CA ARG A 100 8.04 -0.99 -7.41
C ARG A 100 7.62 0.37 -6.85
N LEU A 101 7.85 0.54 -5.55
CA LEU A 101 7.94 1.86 -4.91
C LEU A 101 9.35 2.39 -5.21
N ILE A 102 9.46 3.57 -5.81
CA ILE A 102 10.76 4.20 -6.01
C ILE A 102 11.25 4.65 -4.63
N VAL A 103 12.01 3.78 -3.97
CA VAL A 103 12.78 4.12 -2.78
C VAL A 103 13.84 5.13 -3.21
N ARG A 104 13.77 6.33 -2.62
CA ARG A 104 14.76 7.40 -2.81
C ARG A 104 16.14 6.83 -2.45
N ARG A 105 17.06 6.81 -3.42
CA ARG A 105 18.48 6.51 -3.18
C ARG A 105 19.17 7.72 -2.57
#